data_AF-A0A6P5AIM9-F1
#
_entry.id   AF-A0A6P5AIM9-F1
#
_cell.length_a   1.000
_cell.length_b   1.000
_cell.length_c   1.000
_cell.angle_alpha   90.00
_cell.angle_beta   90.00
_cell.angle_gamma   90.00
#
_symmetry.space_group_name_H-M   'P 1'
#
loop_
_entity.id
_entity.type
_entity.pdbx_description
1 polymer ?
#
loop_
_entity_poly.entity_id
_entity_poly.type
_entity_poly.pdbx_seq_one_letter_code
_entity_poly.pdbx_strand_id
1 'polypeptide(L)'
;MFSKVKSAYDAAKKNVDAALAKFHGKDDLFSDVDANRYARDVHLCAAVLKDPGAADEDKVTAVMTMGHLAFTGGDCSKAVLEYVSKIVFILNESNSSVRLRLACMSALGEFCISYSDDSLLCELRKLGLVQTLVNMASSTGEPNLQQWACYTLRLMISDDATTLNMASDVLNVDLKLRRARALDWSNWNDNEADVILNLLGFGDDV
;
A
#
# COMPACT_ATOMS: atom_id res chain seq x y z
N MET A 1 -16.08 -8.11 -17.58
CA MET A 1 -15.16 -7.21 -16.84
C MET A 1 -15.87 -6.47 -15.71
N PHE A 2 -16.99 -5.78 -15.97
CA PHE A 2 -17.77 -5.03 -14.97
C PHE A 2 -18.31 -5.85 -13.77
N SER A 3 -18.67 -7.13 -13.92
CA SER A 3 -19.19 -7.92 -12.80
C SER A 3 -18.14 -8.30 -11.75
N LYS A 4 -16.87 -8.51 -12.17
CA LYS A 4 -15.76 -8.84 -11.28
C LYS A 4 -15.33 -7.63 -10.44
N VAL A 5 -15.25 -6.45 -11.06
CA VAL A 5 -14.93 -5.19 -10.37
C VAL A 5 -16.02 -4.83 -9.36
N LYS A 6 -17.30 -4.99 -9.72
CA LYS A 6 -18.42 -4.77 -8.79
C LYS A 6 -18.39 -5.74 -7.60
N SER A 7 -18.11 -7.01 -7.83
CA SER A 7 -17.99 -8.01 -6.76
C SER A 7 -16.82 -7.70 -5.81
N ALA A 8 -15.69 -7.21 -6.32
CA ALA A 8 -14.55 -6.81 -5.49
C ALA A 8 -14.88 -5.56 -4.65
N TYR A 9 -15.55 -4.57 -5.27
CA TYR A 9 -16.04 -3.38 -4.57
C TYR A 9 -17.03 -3.72 -3.46
N ASP A 10 -18.04 -4.56 -3.72
CA ASP A 10 -19.06 -4.93 -2.73
C ASP A 10 -18.45 -5.72 -1.56
N ALA A 11 -17.47 -6.58 -1.83
CA ALA A 11 -16.73 -7.30 -0.79
C ALA A 11 -15.86 -6.36 0.05
N ALA A 12 -15.12 -5.44 -0.59
CA ALA A 12 -14.33 -4.42 0.10
C ALA A 12 -15.22 -3.54 0.99
N LYS A 13 -16.36 -3.08 0.47
CA LYS A 13 -17.32 -2.26 1.22
C LYS A 13 -17.89 -2.99 2.44
N LYS A 14 -18.27 -4.26 2.31
CA LYS A 14 -18.76 -5.07 3.44
C LYS A 14 -17.68 -5.25 4.52
N ASN A 15 -16.42 -5.44 4.12
CA ASN A 15 -15.30 -5.56 5.06
C ASN A 15 -15.02 -4.23 5.76
N VAL A 16 -15.08 -3.11 5.03
CA VAL A 16 -14.94 -1.75 5.57
C VAL A 16 -16.04 -1.46 6.60
N ASP A 17 -17.31 -1.71 6.27
CA ASP A 17 -18.43 -1.46 7.19
C ASP A 17 -18.31 -2.31 8.48
N ALA A 18 -17.87 -3.57 8.37
CA ALA A 18 -17.65 -4.44 9.52
C ALA A 18 -16.43 -4.03 10.37
N ALA A 19 -15.37 -3.52 9.74
CA ALA A 19 -14.20 -2.98 10.42
C ALA A 19 -14.53 -1.69 11.17
N LEU A 20 -15.25 -0.77 10.52
CA LEU A 20 -15.68 0.51 11.11
C LEU A 20 -16.64 0.31 12.28
N ALA A 21 -17.49 -0.71 12.24
CA ALA A 21 -18.36 -1.05 13.38
C ALA A 21 -17.58 -1.34 14.68
N LYS A 22 -16.30 -1.73 14.61
CA LYS A 22 -15.42 -1.88 15.78
C LYS A 22 -14.95 -0.54 16.37
N PHE A 23 -15.02 0.53 15.59
CA PHE A 23 -14.56 1.86 15.96
C PHE A 23 -15.72 2.82 16.30
N HIS A 24 -16.96 2.45 15.98
CA HIS A 24 -18.17 3.20 16.34
C HIS A 24 -18.38 3.21 17.86
N GLY A 25 -18.63 4.40 18.42
CA GLY A 25 -18.57 4.70 19.86
C GLY A 25 -17.54 5.77 20.26
N LYS A 26 -16.70 6.22 19.31
CA LYS A 26 -15.86 7.45 19.41
C LYS A 26 -16.43 8.63 18.60
N ASP A 27 -17.69 8.52 18.18
CA ASP A 27 -18.34 9.39 17.19
C ASP A 27 -18.55 10.85 17.66
N ASP A 28 -18.56 11.09 18.98
CA ASP A 28 -18.78 12.43 19.56
C ASP A 28 -17.67 13.45 19.23
N LEU A 29 -16.53 13.02 18.67
CA LEU A 29 -15.40 13.88 18.30
C LEU A 29 -15.46 14.44 16.86
N PHE A 30 -16.40 13.97 16.02
CA PHE A 30 -16.39 14.28 14.59
C PHE A 30 -17.74 14.78 14.05
N SER A 31 -18.59 15.36 14.90
CA SER A 31 -19.94 15.86 14.53
C SER A 31 -19.96 16.87 13.37
N ASP A 32 -18.84 17.55 13.09
CA ASP A 32 -18.73 18.52 11.99
C ASP A 32 -18.17 17.92 10.68
N VAL A 33 -17.73 16.65 10.67
CA VAL A 33 -17.26 15.94 9.46
C VAL A 33 -18.45 15.33 8.68
N ASP A 34 -19.67 15.58 9.14
CA ASP A 34 -20.93 14.92 8.74
C ASP A 34 -21.32 15.07 7.25
N ALA A 35 -20.66 15.93 6.46
CA ALA A 35 -20.95 16.05 5.03
C ALA A 35 -20.29 14.94 4.17
N ASN A 36 -19.17 14.36 4.61
CA ASN A 36 -18.47 13.31 3.85
C ASN A 36 -18.15 12.10 4.74
N ARG A 37 -19.05 11.11 4.70
CA ARG A 37 -18.92 9.83 5.42
C ARG A 37 -17.56 9.16 5.20
N TYR A 38 -16.97 9.24 4.02
CA TYR A 38 -15.69 8.59 3.74
C TYR A 38 -14.50 9.28 4.41
N ALA A 39 -14.51 10.62 4.46
CA ALA A 39 -13.48 11.37 5.18
C ALA A 39 -13.50 11.02 6.68
N ARG A 40 -14.71 10.94 7.26
CA ARG A 40 -14.91 10.48 8.64
C ARG A 40 -14.35 9.08 8.86
N ASP A 41 -14.66 8.13 7.98
CA ASP A 41 -14.21 6.75 8.11
C ASP A 41 -12.67 6.62 8.00
N VAL A 42 -12.04 7.43 7.15
CA VAL A 42 -10.57 7.57 7.09
C VAL A 42 -10.01 8.17 8.39
N HIS A 43 -10.64 9.20 8.96
CA HIS A 43 -10.21 9.80 10.22
C HIS A 43 -10.35 8.83 11.41
N LEU A 44 -11.39 7.99 11.44
CA LEU A 44 -11.53 6.94 12.46
C LEU A 44 -10.37 5.94 12.39
N CYS A 45 -10.03 5.47 11.19
CA CYS A 45 -8.86 4.61 11.00
C CYS A 45 -7.57 5.31 11.42
N ALA A 46 -7.39 6.56 11.02
CA ALA A 46 -6.22 7.35 11.38
C ALA A 46 -6.08 7.57 12.89
N ALA A 47 -7.20 7.71 13.62
CA ALA A 47 -7.19 7.83 15.07
C ALA A 47 -6.62 6.56 15.73
N VAL A 48 -6.92 5.38 15.20
CA VAL A 48 -6.33 4.10 15.66
C VAL A 48 -4.82 4.07 15.41
N LEU A 49 -4.35 4.56 14.26
CA LEU A 49 -2.92 4.62 13.94
C LEU A 49 -2.13 5.64 14.78
N LYS A 50 -2.82 6.66 15.31
CA LYS A 50 -2.25 7.68 16.18
C LYS A 50 -2.23 7.26 17.65
N ASP A 51 -3.03 6.29 18.04
CA ASP A 51 -3.11 5.78 19.41
C ASP A 51 -1.92 4.85 19.71
N PRO A 52 -0.99 5.24 20.61
CA PRO A 52 0.14 4.41 21.00
C PRO A 52 -0.29 3.10 21.70
N GLY A 53 -1.46 3.10 22.34
CA GLY A 53 -2.03 1.97 23.08
C GLY A 53 -2.85 1.01 22.21
N ALA A 54 -3.11 1.35 20.94
CA ALA A 54 -3.87 0.48 20.05
C ALA A 54 -3.12 -0.84 19.79
N ALA A 55 -3.87 -1.94 19.85
CA ALA A 55 -3.36 -3.26 19.56
C ALA A 55 -2.93 -3.37 18.09
N ASP A 56 -1.96 -4.23 17.82
CA ASP A 56 -1.39 -4.40 16.47
C ASP A 56 -2.46 -4.86 15.45
N GLU A 57 -3.39 -5.72 15.87
CA GLU A 57 -4.51 -6.18 15.04
C GLU A 57 -5.52 -5.05 14.70
N ASP A 58 -5.69 -4.08 15.60
CA ASP A 58 -6.54 -2.91 15.34
C ASP A 58 -5.87 -1.99 14.33
N LYS A 59 -4.55 -1.81 14.43
CA LYS A 59 -3.75 -1.06 13.45
C LYS A 59 -3.78 -1.74 12.09
N VAL A 60 -3.62 -3.06 12.03
CA VAL A 60 -3.77 -3.86 10.78
C VAL A 60 -5.14 -3.61 10.16
N THR A 61 -6.20 -3.71 10.96
CA THR A 61 -7.57 -3.49 10.51
C THR A 61 -7.75 -2.06 9.97
N ALA A 62 -7.26 -1.05 10.69
CA ALA A 62 -7.35 0.34 10.29
C ALA A 62 -6.61 0.63 8.98
N VAL A 63 -5.36 0.15 8.83
CA VAL A 63 -4.56 0.34 7.60
C VAL A 63 -5.23 -0.33 6.40
N MET A 64 -5.67 -1.58 6.53
CA MET A 64 -6.37 -2.28 5.45
C MET A 64 -7.67 -1.56 5.06
N THR A 65 -8.41 -1.07 6.04
CA THR A 65 -9.65 -0.31 5.81
C THR A 65 -9.36 0.98 5.04
N MET A 66 -8.27 1.69 5.37
CA MET A 66 -7.82 2.86 4.62
C MET A 66 -7.43 2.52 3.18
N GLY A 67 -6.70 1.41 2.98
CA GLY A 67 -6.41 0.83 1.65
C GLY A 67 -7.68 0.68 0.82
N HIS A 68 -8.66 -0.04 1.35
CA HIS A 68 -9.91 -0.31 0.66
C HIS A 68 -10.73 0.96 0.39
N LEU A 69 -10.78 1.89 1.35
CA LEU A 69 -11.44 3.18 1.18
C LEU A 69 -10.79 3.98 0.04
N ALA A 70 -9.45 4.04 -0.02
CA ALA A 70 -8.75 4.66 -1.14
C ALA A 70 -9.02 3.94 -2.46
N PHE A 71 -9.07 2.60 -2.43
CA PHE A 71 -9.35 1.80 -3.61
C PHE A 71 -10.71 2.15 -4.24
N THR A 72 -11.71 2.45 -3.39
CA THR A 72 -13.04 2.89 -3.87
C THR A 72 -13.05 4.24 -4.59
N GLY A 73 -11.96 5.02 -4.51
CA GLY A 73 -11.77 6.27 -5.25
C GLY A 73 -12.57 7.47 -4.72
N GLY A 74 -12.71 8.51 -5.55
CA GLY A 74 -13.45 9.73 -5.23
C GLY A 74 -12.77 10.58 -4.14
N ASP A 75 -13.55 11.27 -3.30
CA ASP A 75 -12.99 12.09 -2.22
C ASP A 75 -12.32 11.27 -1.10
N CYS A 76 -12.58 9.96 -1.04
CA CYS A 76 -11.92 9.06 -0.10
C CYS A 76 -10.42 9.03 -0.35
N SER A 77 -10.00 8.91 -1.62
CA SER A 77 -8.59 8.77 -1.98
C SER A 77 -7.78 10.01 -1.60
N LYS A 78 -8.36 11.21 -1.74
CA LYS A 78 -7.77 12.47 -1.25
C LYS A 78 -7.59 12.50 0.26
N ALA A 79 -8.61 12.05 1.01
CA ALA A 79 -8.53 12.01 2.47
C ALA A 79 -7.42 11.07 2.97
N VAL A 80 -7.13 9.98 2.23
CA VAL A 80 -6.08 9.04 2.65
C VAL A 80 -4.66 9.58 2.41
N LEU A 81 -4.47 10.52 1.46
CA LEU A 81 -3.17 11.16 1.21
C LEU A 81 -2.56 11.80 2.46
N GLU A 82 -3.40 12.39 3.32
CA GLU A 82 -2.97 13.02 4.58
C GLU A 82 -2.26 12.04 5.52
N TYR A 83 -2.50 10.74 5.35
CA TYR A 83 -2.02 9.69 6.24
C TYR A 83 -0.99 8.76 5.61
N VAL A 84 -0.67 8.94 4.33
CA VAL A 84 0.34 8.15 3.62
C VAL A 84 1.69 8.18 4.33
N SER A 85 2.13 9.36 4.82
CA SER A 85 3.38 9.49 5.56
C SER A 85 3.40 8.64 6.84
N LYS A 86 2.28 8.56 7.56
CA LYS A 86 2.15 7.72 8.75
C LYS A 86 2.18 6.23 8.41
N ILE A 87 1.57 5.82 7.31
CA ILE A 87 1.60 4.43 6.83
C ILE A 87 3.03 4.03 6.43
N VAL A 88 3.74 4.89 5.68
CA VAL A 88 5.15 4.65 5.31
C VAL A 88 6.06 4.63 6.54
N PHE A 89 5.77 5.48 7.53
CA PHE A 89 6.49 5.45 8.81
C PHE A 89 6.31 4.11 9.53
N ILE A 90 5.06 3.65 9.73
CA ILE A 90 4.76 2.35 10.38
C ILE A 90 5.40 1.18 9.62
N LEU A 91 5.38 1.21 8.29
CA LEU A 91 6.01 0.20 7.44
C LEU A 91 7.51 0.04 7.73
N ASN A 92 8.18 1.14 8.06
CA ASN A 92 9.62 1.20 8.30
C ASN A 92 10.03 1.09 9.78
N GLU A 93 9.08 1.10 10.70
CA GLU A 93 9.36 0.95 12.13
C GLU A 93 9.86 -0.47 12.45
N SER A 94 10.97 -0.56 13.18
CA SER A 94 11.62 -1.85 13.50
C SER A 94 10.83 -2.73 14.46
N ASN A 95 9.90 -2.13 15.22
CA ASN A 95 9.01 -2.83 16.16
C ASN A 95 7.66 -3.22 15.52
N SER A 96 7.39 -2.83 14.27
CA SER A 96 6.18 -3.22 13.56
C SER A 96 6.19 -4.71 13.25
N SER A 97 5.09 -5.40 13.58
CA SER A 97 4.95 -6.81 13.25
C SER A 97 4.99 -7.02 11.72
N VAL A 98 5.37 -8.22 11.29
CA VAL A 98 5.33 -8.62 9.87
C VAL A 98 3.93 -8.41 9.29
N ARG A 99 2.90 -8.70 10.09
CA ARG A 99 1.50 -8.58 9.67
C ARG A 99 1.10 -7.12 9.46
N LEU A 100 1.51 -6.22 10.35
CA LEU A 100 1.26 -4.79 10.19
C LEU A 100 2.02 -4.21 8.99
N ARG A 101 3.29 -4.59 8.80
CA ARG A 101 4.07 -4.19 7.62
C ARG A 101 3.43 -4.69 6.31
N LEU A 102 2.94 -5.92 6.29
CA LEU A 102 2.21 -6.48 5.15
C LEU A 102 0.91 -5.70 4.87
N ALA A 103 0.16 -5.34 5.91
CA ALA A 103 -1.04 -4.51 5.77
C ALA A 103 -0.72 -3.12 5.20
N CYS A 104 0.34 -2.47 5.68
CA CYS A 104 0.83 -1.20 5.14
C CYS A 104 1.21 -1.33 3.67
N MET A 105 1.93 -2.38 3.29
CA MET A 105 2.34 -2.59 1.91
C MET A 105 1.16 -2.81 0.97
N SER A 106 0.18 -3.63 1.39
CA SER A 106 -1.06 -3.85 0.65
C SER A 106 -1.84 -2.56 0.45
N ALA A 107 -2.01 -1.77 1.52
CA ALA A 107 -2.72 -0.49 1.46
C ALA A 107 -2.03 0.52 0.53
N LEU A 108 -0.69 0.62 0.58
CA LEU A 108 0.08 1.46 -0.33
C LEU A 108 -0.06 1.01 -1.80
N GLY A 109 -0.09 -0.30 -2.05
CA GLY A 109 -0.40 -0.84 -3.37
C GLY A 109 -1.79 -0.39 -3.86
N GLU A 110 -2.81 -0.52 -3.02
CA GLU A 110 -4.17 -0.06 -3.32
C GLU A 110 -4.24 1.46 -3.59
N PHE A 111 -3.45 2.27 -2.89
CA PHE A 111 -3.34 3.71 -3.17
C PHE A 111 -2.76 3.97 -4.56
N CYS A 112 -1.70 3.25 -4.94
CA CYS A 112 -1.06 3.41 -6.24
C CYS A 112 -1.98 2.97 -7.39
N ILE A 113 -2.86 1.99 -7.17
CA ILE A 113 -3.85 1.58 -8.20
C ILE A 113 -4.89 2.67 -8.44
N SER A 114 -5.42 3.25 -7.36
CA SER A 114 -6.56 4.16 -7.46
C SER A 114 -6.19 5.63 -7.65
N TYR A 115 -4.92 5.98 -7.47
CA TYR A 115 -4.45 7.36 -7.56
C TYR A 115 -3.32 7.49 -8.58
N SER A 116 -3.71 7.73 -9.83
CA SER A 116 -2.79 8.04 -10.93
C SER A 116 -2.40 9.53 -10.99
N ASP A 117 -2.66 10.30 -9.94
CA ASP A 117 -2.24 11.71 -9.88
C ASP A 117 -0.81 11.79 -9.33
N ASP A 118 0.02 12.56 -10.05
CA ASP A 118 1.42 12.83 -9.75
C ASP A 118 1.67 13.25 -8.30
N SER A 119 0.67 13.87 -7.63
CA SER A 119 0.81 14.32 -6.25
C SER A 119 1.07 13.19 -5.25
N LEU A 120 0.39 12.04 -5.36
CA LEU A 120 0.66 10.87 -4.50
C LEU A 120 2.05 10.32 -4.76
N LEU A 121 2.37 10.03 -6.03
CA LEU A 121 3.66 9.45 -6.39
C LEU A 121 4.81 10.36 -5.96
N CYS A 122 4.64 11.69 -6.11
CA CYS A 122 5.58 12.69 -5.61
C CYS A 122 5.80 12.57 -4.11
N GLU A 123 4.73 12.44 -3.33
CA GLU A 123 4.83 12.31 -1.87
C GLU A 123 5.49 10.98 -1.46
N LEU A 124 5.10 9.86 -2.09
CA LEU A 124 5.71 8.55 -1.84
C LEU A 124 7.22 8.54 -2.16
N ARG A 125 7.63 9.21 -3.24
CA ARG A 125 9.05 9.39 -3.58
C ARG A 125 9.79 10.19 -2.51
N LYS A 126 9.23 11.32 -2.04
CA LYS A 126 9.83 12.14 -0.95
C LYS A 126 9.97 11.37 0.35
N LEU A 127 9.04 10.47 0.65
CA LEU A 127 9.09 9.60 1.82
C LEU A 127 10.10 8.45 1.67
N GLY A 128 10.81 8.36 0.54
CA GLY A 128 11.82 7.31 0.29
C GLY A 128 11.21 5.93 0.06
N LEU A 129 9.93 5.86 -0.36
CA LEU A 129 9.25 4.58 -0.53
C LEU A 129 9.92 3.73 -1.63
N VAL A 130 10.40 4.32 -2.73
CA VAL A 130 11.08 3.59 -3.81
C VAL A 130 12.27 2.78 -3.29
N GLN A 131 13.14 3.43 -2.52
CA GLN A 131 14.30 2.78 -1.89
C GLN A 131 13.87 1.71 -0.88
N THR A 132 12.80 1.96 -0.13
CA THR A 132 12.21 1.02 0.82
C THR A 132 11.73 -0.25 0.11
N LEU A 133 10.97 -0.11 -0.98
CA LEU A 133 10.42 -1.21 -1.75
C LEU A 133 11.51 -2.09 -2.36
N VAL A 134 12.53 -1.49 -2.99
CA VAL A 134 13.66 -2.24 -3.54
C VAL A 134 14.43 -3.01 -2.45
N ASN A 135 14.60 -2.41 -1.27
CA ASN A 135 15.24 -3.10 -0.16
C ASN A 135 14.38 -4.25 0.38
N MET A 136 13.08 -4.02 0.56
CA MET A 136 12.14 -5.03 1.03
C MET A 136 11.97 -6.19 0.04
N ALA A 137 12.04 -5.96 -1.27
CA ALA A 137 12.04 -7.03 -2.28
C ALA A 137 13.15 -8.08 -2.03
N SER A 138 14.24 -7.67 -1.39
CA SER A 138 15.38 -8.54 -1.07
C SER A 138 15.45 -9.01 0.39
N SER A 139 14.44 -8.70 1.22
CA SER A 139 14.41 -9.12 2.62
C SER A 139 14.34 -10.65 2.72
N THR A 140 14.90 -11.23 3.79
CA THR A 140 14.88 -12.68 3.98
C THR A 140 13.80 -13.07 4.98
N GLY A 141 13.11 -14.19 4.74
CA GLY A 141 12.13 -14.75 5.67
C GLY A 141 10.72 -14.18 5.55
N GLU A 142 10.46 -13.26 4.61
CA GLU A 142 9.14 -12.64 4.44
C GLU A 142 8.67 -12.64 2.97
N PRO A 143 8.47 -13.81 2.32
CA PRO A 143 8.16 -13.89 0.88
C PRO A 143 6.97 -13.04 0.44
N ASN A 144 5.89 -13.05 1.23
CA ASN A 144 4.70 -12.25 0.92
C ASN A 144 5.01 -10.75 0.92
N LEU A 145 5.82 -10.26 1.86
CA LEU A 145 6.18 -8.85 1.92
C LEU A 145 7.07 -8.46 0.73
N GLN A 146 7.98 -9.35 0.32
CA GLN A 146 8.81 -9.16 -0.86
C GLN A 146 7.96 -9.07 -2.14
N GLN A 147 6.97 -9.96 -2.29
CA GLN A 147 6.06 -9.95 -3.44
C GLN A 147 5.22 -8.68 -3.49
N TRP A 148 4.65 -8.27 -2.37
CA TRP A 148 3.92 -7.01 -2.27
C TRP A 148 4.81 -5.79 -2.52
N ALA A 149 6.06 -5.80 -2.07
CA ALA A 149 7.01 -4.73 -2.35
C ALA A 149 7.27 -4.59 -3.86
N CYS A 150 7.46 -5.71 -4.56
CA CYS A 150 7.58 -5.73 -6.01
C CYS A 150 6.29 -5.26 -6.69
N TYR A 151 5.13 -5.76 -6.30
CA TYR A 151 3.86 -5.33 -6.87
C TYR A 151 3.63 -3.81 -6.74
N THR A 152 3.80 -3.27 -5.54
CA THR A 152 3.68 -1.83 -5.29
C THR A 152 4.72 -1.03 -6.08
N LEU A 153 5.96 -1.51 -6.18
CA LEU A 153 7.00 -0.86 -6.97
C LEU A 153 6.65 -0.85 -8.47
N ARG A 154 6.14 -1.96 -9.01
CA ARG A 154 5.67 -2.05 -10.40
C ARG A 154 4.56 -1.05 -10.67
N LEU A 155 3.61 -0.89 -9.75
CA LEU A 155 2.55 0.11 -9.87
C LEU A 155 3.11 1.53 -9.92
N MET A 156 4.06 1.87 -9.04
CA MET A 156 4.64 3.21 -9.01
C MET A 156 5.53 3.51 -10.24
N ILE A 157 6.19 2.49 -10.80
CA ILE A 157 7.03 2.63 -12.00
C ILE A 157 6.20 2.71 -13.28
N SER A 158 5.02 2.08 -13.30
CA SER A 158 4.13 2.07 -14.46
C SER A 158 3.76 3.51 -14.83
N ASP A 159 4.18 3.95 -16.01
CA ASP A 159 3.94 5.30 -16.55
C ASP A 159 4.61 6.48 -15.78
N ASP A 160 5.55 6.22 -14.85
CA ASP A 160 6.36 7.26 -14.20
C ASP A 160 7.87 7.01 -14.35
N ALA A 161 8.46 7.66 -15.36
CA ALA A 161 9.89 7.61 -15.63
C ALA A 161 10.74 8.12 -14.45
N THR A 162 10.21 9.01 -13.61
CA THR A 162 10.94 9.51 -12.43
C THR A 162 11.14 8.40 -11.42
N THR A 163 10.09 7.65 -11.08
CA THR A 163 10.19 6.49 -10.19
C THR A 163 11.06 5.40 -10.79
N LEU A 164 10.96 5.14 -12.10
CA LEU A 164 11.82 4.15 -12.78
C LEU A 164 13.31 4.48 -12.58
N ASN A 165 13.71 5.73 -12.84
CA ASN A 165 15.09 6.17 -12.67
C ASN A 165 15.55 6.11 -11.20
N MET A 166 14.69 6.51 -10.27
CA MET A 166 14.99 6.39 -8.85
C MET A 166 15.18 4.92 -8.42
N ALA A 167 14.42 4.00 -9.00
CA ALA A 167 14.57 2.57 -8.74
C ALA A 167 15.87 2.03 -9.34
N SER A 168 16.26 2.46 -10.55
CA SER A 168 17.53 2.04 -11.18
C SER A 168 18.76 2.53 -10.40
N ASP A 169 18.65 3.68 -9.73
CA ASP A 169 19.73 4.27 -8.94
C ASP A 169 19.95 3.56 -7.59
N VAL A 170 19.04 2.66 -7.19
CA VAL A 170 19.22 1.89 -5.96
C VAL A 170 20.36 0.88 -6.11
N LEU A 171 21.31 0.92 -5.17
CA LEU A 171 22.46 0.02 -5.16
C LEU A 171 22.04 -1.46 -5.21
N ASN A 172 22.61 -2.19 -6.18
CA ASN A 172 22.37 -3.61 -6.42
C ASN A 172 20.89 -3.96 -6.68
N VAL A 173 20.13 -3.06 -7.30
CA VAL A 173 18.70 -3.28 -7.63
C VAL A 173 18.48 -4.58 -8.42
N ASP A 174 19.36 -4.90 -9.36
CA ASP A 174 19.32 -6.12 -10.17
C ASP A 174 19.39 -7.38 -9.29
N LEU A 175 20.36 -7.46 -8.38
CA LEU A 175 20.53 -8.60 -7.47
C LEU A 175 19.36 -8.71 -6.49
N LYS A 176 18.85 -7.58 -6.01
CA LYS A 176 17.70 -7.53 -5.10
C LYS A 176 16.43 -8.07 -5.76
N LEU A 177 16.16 -7.63 -6.99
CA LEU A 177 14.99 -8.09 -7.74
C LEU A 177 15.14 -9.53 -8.22
N ARG A 178 16.34 -9.99 -8.62
CA ARG A 178 16.58 -11.41 -8.97
C ARG A 178 16.29 -12.35 -7.80
N ARG A 179 16.54 -11.93 -6.55
CA ARG A 179 16.13 -12.69 -5.36
C ARG A 179 14.60 -12.78 -5.23
N ALA A 180 13.89 -11.68 -5.41
CA ALA A 180 12.43 -11.67 -5.39
C ALA A 180 11.83 -12.51 -6.53
N ARG A 181 12.45 -12.48 -7.72
CA ARG A 181 12.05 -13.28 -8.89
C ARG A 181 12.08 -14.78 -8.60
N ALA A 182 12.99 -15.25 -7.76
CA ALA A 182 13.14 -16.66 -7.40
C ALA A 182 12.10 -17.17 -6.37
N LEU A 183 11.21 -16.31 -5.87
CA LEU A 183 10.11 -16.71 -4.97
C LEU A 183 9.03 -17.51 -5.72
N ASP A 184 8.13 -18.14 -4.98
CA ASP A 184 6.94 -18.80 -5.54
C ASP A 184 5.83 -17.77 -5.81
N TRP A 185 5.64 -17.42 -7.08
CA TRP A 185 4.64 -16.46 -7.55
C TRP A 185 3.31 -17.10 -7.98
N SER A 186 3.08 -18.40 -7.69
CA SER A 186 1.88 -19.12 -8.16
C SER A 186 0.53 -18.52 -7.75
N ASN A 187 0.50 -17.69 -6.71
CA ASN A 187 -0.70 -16.97 -6.24
C ASN A 187 -0.89 -15.57 -6.85
N TRP A 188 0.04 -15.13 -7.70
CA TRP A 188 0.01 -13.84 -8.38
C TRP A 188 -0.21 -14.04 -9.87
N ASN A 189 -0.73 -13.01 -10.55
CA ASN A 189 -0.95 -13.10 -12.00
C ASN A 189 0.37 -13.19 -12.77
N ASP A 190 1.36 -12.43 -12.30
CA ASP A 190 2.67 -12.30 -12.93
C ASP A 190 3.77 -12.31 -11.86
N ASN A 191 4.99 -12.63 -12.27
CA ASN A 191 6.17 -12.42 -11.45
C ASN A 191 6.58 -10.94 -11.55
N GLU A 192 6.06 -10.12 -10.64
CA GLU A 192 6.27 -8.66 -10.71
C GLU A 192 7.75 -8.27 -10.63
N ALA A 193 8.58 -9.06 -9.95
CA ALA A 193 10.02 -8.83 -9.94
C ALA A 193 10.66 -9.02 -11.34
N ASP A 194 10.18 -10.00 -12.12
CA ASP A 194 10.61 -10.22 -13.50
C ASP A 194 10.17 -9.07 -14.41
N VAL A 195 8.94 -8.58 -14.25
CA VAL A 195 8.43 -7.42 -14.98
C VAL A 195 9.31 -6.19 -14.73
N ILE A 196 9.63 -5.89 -13.46
CA ILE A 196 10.47 -4.75 -13.10
C ILE A 196 11.90 -4.91 -13.63
N LEU A 197 12.48 -6.12 -13.56
CA LEU A 197 13.79 -6.40 -14.16
C LEU A 197 13.81 -6.07 -15.65
N ASN A 198 12.78 -6.49 -16.40
CA ASN A 198 12.65 -6.17 -17.82
C ASN A 198 12.51 -4.66 -18.06
N LEU A 199 11.68 -3.96 -17.28
CA LEU A 199 11.50 -2.49 -17.39
C LEU A 199 12.80 -1.71 -17.11
N LEU A 200 13.65 -2.22 -16.22
CA LEU A 200 14.95 -1.62 -15.88
C LEU A 200 16.07 -2.02 -16.85
N GLY A 201 15.80 -2.88 -17.84
CA GLY A 201 16.83 -3.37 -18.78
C GLY A 201 17.75 -4.46 -18.20
N PHE A 202 17.34 -5.14 -17.12
CA PHE A 202 18.03 -6.28 -16.52
C PHE A 202 17.38 -7.63 -16.84
N GLY A 203 16.37 -7.62 -17.72
CA GLY A 203 15.76 -8.82 -18.28
C GLY A 203 16.80 -9.76 -18.84
N ASP A 204 16.54 -11.07 -18.77
CA ASP A 204 17.38 -11.99 -19.52
C ASP A 204 17.03 -11.80 -21.02
N ASP A 205 18.02 -11.55 -21.86
CA ASP A 205 17.82 -11.44 -23.32
C ASP A 205 17.02 -12.65 -23.81
N VAL A 206 15.87 -12.40 -24.44
CA VAL A 206 15.09 -13.41 -25.17
C VAL A 206 15.62 -13.54 -26.59
#